data_AF-A0A356E2T1-F1
#
_entry.id   AF-A0A356E2T1-F1
#
_cell.length_a   1.000
_cell.length_b   1.000
_cell.length_c   1.000
_cell.angle_alpha   90.00
_cell.angle_beta   90.00
_cell.angle_gamma   90.00
#
_symmetry.space_group_name_H-M   'P 1'
#
loop_
_entity.id
_entity.type
_entity.pdbx_description
1 polymer ?
#
loop_
_entity_poly.entity_id
_entity_poly.type
_entity_poly.pdbx_seq_one_letter_code
_entity_poly.pdbx_strand_id
1 'polypeptide(L)'
;MKSRCDFCYHHCTLDEGQSGICSVRTLEQGRIVTKAYGHLAALAVDPVEKKPLYHFLPGSKTLSLAMPGCNLACDFCQNYTISQS
;
A
#
# COMPACT_ATOMS: atom_id res chain seq x y z
N MET A 1 -3.60 19.49 17.25
CA MET A 1 -2.20 19.77 16.81
C MET A 1 -2.02 19.07 15.48
N LYS A 2 -1.52 19.76 14.45
CA LYS A 2 -1.27 19.15 13.14
C LYS A 2 0.12 18.55 13.09
N SER A 3 0.29 17.43 12.39
CA SER A 3 1.59 16.80 12.16
C SER A 3 1.78 16.45 10.70
N ARG A 4 3.02 16.58 10.20
CA ARG A 4 3.38 16.24 8.82
C ARG A 4 3.80 14.78 8.76
N CYS A 5 3.21 14.02 7.83
CA CYS A 5 3.58 12.64 7.57
C CYS A 5 4.66 12.56 6.48
N ASP A 6 5.89 12.19 6.83
CA ASP A 6 7.02 12.15 5.89
C ASP A 6 7.30 10.77 5.28
N PHE A 7 6.34 9.86 5.36
CA PHE A 7 6.53 8.48 4.92
C PHE A 7 6.46 8.30 3.39
N CYS A 8 5.87 9.27 2.68
CA CYS A 8 5.83 9.26 1.22
C CYS A 8 5.87 10.69 0.67
N TYR A 9 6.03 10.81 -0.64
CA TYR A 9 6.22 12.10 -1.33
C TYR A 9 5.04 13.09 -1.20
N HIS A 10 3.86 12.64 -0.77
CA HIS A 10 2.71 13.52 -0.58
C HIS A 10 2.83 14.44 0.64
N HIS A 11 3.64 14.07 1.63
CA HIS A 11 3.87 14.88 2.85
C HIS A 11 2.57 15.41 3.50
N CYS A 12 1.53 14.57 3.60
CA CYS A 12 0.22 14.99 4.11
C CYS A 12 0.35 15.64 5.49
N THR A 13 -0.29 16.80 5.68
CA THR A 13 -0.44 17.43 6.99
C THR A 13 -1.76 16.95 7.60
N LEU A 14 -1.68 16.26 8.71
CA LEU A 14 -2.80 15.55 9.33
C LEU A 14 -3.21 16.21 10.64
N ASP A 15 -4.51 16.40 10.81
CA ASP A 15 -5.16 16.63 12.10
C ASP A 15 -5.27 15.33 12.91
N GLU A 16 -5.47 15.45 14.22
CA GLU A 16 -5.67 14.29 15.10
C GLU A 16 -6.88 13.46 14.62
N GLY A 17 -6.69 12.16 14.43
CA GLY A 17 -7.68 11.25 13.85
C GLY A 17 -7.79 11.29 12.32
N GLN A 18 -7.12 12.23 11.63
CA GLN A 18 -7.14 12.33 10.18
C GLN A 18 -6.20 11.31 9.54
N SER A 19 -6.69 10.62 8.50
CA SER A 19 -5.87 9.77 7.64
C SER A 19 -5.32 10.54 6.44
N GLY A 20 -4.09 10.20 6.04
CA GLY A 20 -3.51 10.68 4.79
C GLY A 20 -4.18 10.05 3.56
N ILE A 21 -3.78 10.50 2.37
CA ILE A 21 -4.33 10.00 1.08
C ILE A 21 -4.18 8.49 0.89
N CYS A 22 -3.18 7.88 1.54
CA CYS A 22 -3.01 6.42 1.57
C CYS A 22 -4.04 5.68 2.44
N SER A 23 -4.91 6.39 3.16
CA SER A 23 -5.95 5.90 4.08
C SER A 23 -5.46 5.09 5.28
N VAL A 24 -4.20 4.65 5.30
CA VAL A 24 -3.65 3.77 6.34
C VAL A 24 -2.75 4.48 7.35
N ARG A 25 -2.33 5.73 7.10
CA ARG A 25 -1.55 6.51 8.07
C ARG A 25 -2.40 7.60 8.69
N THR A 26 -2.44 7.62 10.02
CA THR A 26 -3.29 8.51 10.81
C THR A 26 -2.46 9.17 11.89
N LEU A 27 -2.79 10.42 12.25
CA LEU A 27 -2.24 11.06 13.45
C LEU A 27 -3.03 10.60 14.68
N GLU A 28 -2.38 9.90 15.60
CA GLU A 28 -2.94 9.46 16.87
C GLU A 28 -2.01 9.77 18.03
N GLN A 29 -2.54 10.39 19.07
CA GLN A 29 -1.84 10.81 20.28
C GLN A 29 -0.57 11.61 19.96
N GLY A 30 -0.67 12.51 18.97
CA GLY A 30 0.46 13.32 18.51
C GLY A 30 1.52 12.56 17.70
N ARG A 31 1.28 11.30 17.30
CA ARG A 31 2.20 10.48 16.50
C ARG A 31 1.54 9.97 15.23
N ILE A 32 2.30 9.94 14.13
CA ILE A 32 1.85 9.26 12.92
C ILE A 32 1.97 7.75 13.12
N VAL A 33 0.84 7.05 13.02
CA VAL A 33 0.75 5.59 13.15
C VAL A 33 0.18 4.97 11.87
N THR A 34 0.45 3.68 11.66
CA THR A 34 -0.17 2.92 10.57
C THR A 34 -1.29 2.04 11.11
N LYS A 35 -2.43 2.04 10.41
CA LYS A 35 -3.58 1.17 10.63
C LYS A 35 -3.50 -0.13 9.80
N ALA A 36 -2.50 -0.25 8.93
CA ALA A 36 -2.36 -1.43 8.07
C ALA A 36 -1.65 -2.61 8.73
N TYR A 37 -1.07 -2.46 9.94
CA TYR A 37 -0.30 -3.55 10.56
C TYR A 37 -1.15 -4.80 10.75
N GLY A 38 -0.67 -5.95 10.24
CA GLY A 38 -1.39 -7.23 10.32
C GLY A 38 -2.53 -7.41 9.32
N HIS A 39 -2.79 -6.44 8.43
CA HIS A 39 -3.87 -6.52 7.46
C HIS A 39 -3.35 -6.78 6.04
N LEU A 40 -3.76 -7.89 5.44
CA LEU A 40 -3.47 -8.20 4.04
C LEU A 40 -4.63 -7.77 3.13
N ALA A 41 -4.30 -7.07 2.06
CA ALA A 41 -5.24 -6.76 0.97
C ALA A 41 -5.30 -7.92 -0.05
N ALA A 42 -4.18 -8.62 -0.27
CA ALA A 42 -4.13 -9.78 -1.15
C ALA A 42 -3.00 -10.74 -0.76
N LEU A 43 -3.24 -12.03 -1.00
CA LEU A 43 -2.26 -13.11 -0.85
C LEU A 43 -2.49 -14.13 -1.96
N ALA A 44 -1.45 -14.46 -2.74
CA ALA A 44 -1.56 -15.42 -3.83
C ALA A 44 -0.26 -16.17 -4.05
N VAL A 45 -0.38 -17.43 -4.48
CA VAL A 45 0.74 -18.22 -5.00
C VAL A 45 0.53 -18.41 -6.50
N ASP A 46 1.35 -17.75 -7.30
CA ASP A 46 1.24 -17.71 -8.76
C ASP A 46 2.56 -18.14 -9.43
N PRO A 47 2.54 -18.64 -10.68
CA PRO A 47 3.76 -18.84 -11.47
C PRO A 47 4.56 -17.54 -11.62
N VAL A 48 5.89 -17.66 -11.68
CA VAL A 48 6.80 -16.51 -11.81
C VAL A 48 6.58 -15.71 -13.10
N GLU A 49 6.03 -16.34 -14.13
CA GLU A 49 5.73 -15.75 -15.44
C GLU A 49 4.69 -14.62 -15.37
N LYS A 50 3.91 -14.54 -14.28
CA LYS A 50 3.01 -13.39 -14.01
C LYS A 50 3.79 -12.13 -13.65
N LYS A 51 5.05 -12.24 -13.23
CA LYS A 51 5.89 -11.11 -12.81
C LYS A 51 6.62 -10.52 -14.01
N PRO A 52 6.92 -9.21 -14.02
CA PRO A 52 7.59 -8.53 -15.14
C PRO A 52 9.10 -8.83 -15.15
N LEU A 53 9.47 -10.12 -15.16
CA LEU A 53 10.85 -10.60 -15.12
C LEU A 53 11.07 -11.56 -16.30
N TYR A 54 11.97 -11.19 -17.21
CA TYR A 54 12.26 -12.02 -18.38
C TYR A 54 13.14 -13.22 -18.04
N HIS A 55 12.67 -14.43 -18.35
CA HIS A 55 13.39 -15.70 -18.17
C HIS A 55 13.97 -15.90 -16.75
N PHE A 56 13.22 -15.46 -15.73
CA PHE A 56 13.62 -15.59 -14.34
C PHE A 56 12.96 -16.82 -13.71
N LEU A 57 13.76 -17.85 -13.41
CA LEU A 57 13.34 -19.11 -12.76
C LEU A 57 12.09 -19.78 -13.37
N PRO A 58 12.08 -20.14 -14.68
CA PRO A 58 10.88 -20.65 -15.35
C PRO A 58 10.21 -21.83 -14.64
N GLY A 59 8.87 -21.81 -14.57
CA GLY A 59 8.04 -22.84 -13.92
C GLY A 59 8.03 -22.78 -12.40
N SER A 60 8.79 -21.89 -11.77
CA SER A 60 8.78 -21.72 -10.31
C SER A 60 7.52 -20.99 -9.82
N LYS A 61 7.20 -21.18 -8.54
CA LYS A 61 6.09 -20.49 -7.85
C LYS A 61 6.60 -19.25 -7.12
N THR A 62 5.78 -18.22 -7.08
CA THR A 62 6.00 -16.98 -6.33
C THR A 62 4.90 -16.79 -5.29
N LEU A 63 5.30 -16.38 -4.08
CA LEU A 63 4.36 -15.89 -3.07
C LEU A 63 4.24 -14.37 -3.21
N SER A 64 3.02 -13.90 -3.49
CA SER A 64 2.71 -12.47 -3.58
C SER A 64 1.86 -12.06 -2.38
N LEU A 65 2.31 -11.06 -1.64
CA LEU A 65 1.57 -10.44 -0.55
C LEU A 65 1.46 -8.94 -0.78
N ALA A 66 0.30 -8.37 -0.47
CA ALA A 66 0.06 -6.94 -0.55
C ALA A 66 -0.66 -6.43 0.71
N MET A 67 -0.19 -5.31 1.22
CA MET A 67 -0.82 -4.55 2.31
C MET A 67 -1.68 -3.42 1.71
N PRO A 68 -2.74 -2.96 2.40
CA PRO A 68 -3.52 -1.81 1.95
C PRO A 68 -2.69 -0.51 2.01
N GLY A 69 -3.15 0.50 1.28
CA GLY A 69 -2.62 1.86 1.36
C GLY A 69 -1.69 2.30 0.24
N CYS A 70 -1.95 1.83 -0.98
CA CYS A 70 -1.37 2.43 -2.17
C CYS A 70 -1.72 3.93 -2.20
N ASN A 71 -0.72 4.78 -2.39
CA ASN A 71 -0.87 6.23 -2.38
C ASN A 71 -0.82 6.83 -3.81
N LEU A 72 -1.12 6.01 -4.81
CA LEU A 72 -1.17 6.36 -6.23
C LEU A 72 -2.58 6.19 -6.76
N ALA A 73 -2.97 7.03 -7.72
CA ALA A 73 -4.23 6.96 -8.45
C ALA A 73 -3.95 6.70 -9.93
N CYS A 74 -3.40 5.52 -10.25
CA CYS A 74 -2.99 5.21 -11.62
C CYS A 74 -4.22 4.96 -12.51
N ASP A 75 -4.26 5.57 -13.70
CA ASP A 75 -5.36 5.44 -14.67
C ASP A 75 -5.63 4.01 -15.11
N PHE A 76 -4.57 3.19 -15.26
CA PHE A 76 -4.64 1.80 -15.71
C PHE A 76 -4.22 0.82 -14.61
N CYS A 77 -4.63 1.08 -13.37
CA CYS A 77 -4.27 0.23 -12.24
C CYS A 77 -4.93 -1.15 -12.35
N GLN A 78 -4.14 -2.19 -12.55
CA GLN A 78 -4.63 -3.58 -12.52
C GLN A 78 -5.15 -4.02 -11.15
N ASN A 79 -4.73 -3.33 -10.08
CA ASN A 79 -5.12 -3.61 -8.71
C ASN A 79 -6.13 -2.59 -8.16
N TYR A 80 -6.85 -1.86 -9.03
CA TYR A 80 -7.73 -0.76 -8.63
C TYR A 80 -8.75 -1.16 -7.55
N THR A 81 -9.25 -2.39 -7.59
CA THR A 81 -10.23 -2.94 -6.63
C THR A 81 -9.72 -3.05 -5.20
N ILE A 82 -8.40 -3.02 -4.98
CA ILE A 82 -7.79 -3.05 -3.64
C ILE A 82 -7.00 -1.78 -3.32
N SER A 83 -6.76 -0.91 -4.31
CA SER A 83 -5.98 0.32 -4.13
C SER A 83 -6.82 1.60 -4.18
N GLN A 84 -7.93 1.60 -4.91
CA GLN A 84 -8.74 2.79 -5.25
C GLN A 84 -10.25 2.59 -4.96
N SER A 85 -10.60 1.47 -4.31
CA SER A 85 -11.98 1.13 -3.90
C SER A 85 -12.37 1.76 -2.57
#